data_AF-A0A518FZ37-F1
#
_entry.id   AF-A0A518FZ37-F1
#
_cell.length_a   1.000
_cell.length_b   1.000
_cell.length_c   1.000
_cell.angle_alpha   90.00
_cell.angle_beta   90.00
_cell.angle_gamma   90.00
#
_symmetry.space_group_name_H-M   'P 1'
#
loop_
_entity.id
_entity.type
_entity.pdbx_description
1 polymer ?
#
loop_
_entity_poly.entity_id
_entity_poly.type
_entity_poly.pdbx_seq_one_letter_code
_entity_poly.pdbx_strand_id
1 'polypeptide(L)'
;MQPLSQELIQRLQAASDDTVPLREFIIVWLDRPWPLTPWASWTLFSLIRHRPRQEFVSQIVQERLGVDQLKLAKQGYGAHPQGENRGPVPGLPEWEYNLHGRGCYIVHQETGIDIDVDFFDETADWYDLFFYQWYLKSLRQPELWEARVIELHPSFETVQYAFDELLEQGFLEQHSHYRASRLSFEIADLLPLLESLTEQHAEPETMLRLAAVIGDAPLVERLLDSAKVPPEVTAKARQITAARERFLANEYEQNENQSLALRALQENQSPDLDDFLKRTLQEVNLLSVETALEIIAETENPLWYPLVFDLLQQVDTAVKPSQPGYWIQALEFLLRRNYRFEDIVDQLQFAAYDCDQAAILALEFRPRHALALFRKALRYPAPHTRTVAAAALALINQPWCQRVLLQILNESTDQEATVACRAALKVIDQLSSKADVDNWERENPLQLESEEYITVAESNLLDTPMFLKFEMEQWRDRVLPLSEIVPPEAE
;
A
#
# COMPACT_ATOMS: atom_id res chain seq x y z
N MET A 1 38.81 -5.18 0.58
CA MET A 1 37.44 -5.43 1.08
C MET A 1 37.23 -6.93 1.14
N GLN A 2 36.79 -7.47 2.27
CA GLN A 2 36.16 -8.80 2.23
C GLN A 2 34.94 -8.72 1.29
N PRO A 3 34.61 -9.78 0.54
CA PRO A 3 33.35 -9.83 -0.20
C PRO A 3 32.18 -9.54 0.76
N LEU A 4 31.20 -8.72 0.36
CA LEU A 4 30.03 -8.36 1.20
C LEU A 4 29.35 -9.61 1.80
N SER A 5 29.22 -10.67 1.00
CA SER A 5 28.66 -11.95 1.43
C SER A 5 29.46 -12.63 2.56
N GLN A 6 30.79 -12.48 2.60
CA GLN A 6 31.62 -13.09 3.64
C GLN A 6 31.44 -12.45 5.01
N GLU A 7 31.25 -11.13 5.08
CA GLU A 7 30.95 -10.46 6.35
C GLU A 7 29.55 -10.83 6.86
N LEU A 8 28.56 -10.96 5.95
CA LEU A 8 27.22 -11.44 6.30
C LEU A 8 27.26 -12.87 6.87
N ILE A 9 27.95 -13.79 6.20
CA ILE A 9 28.12 -15.18 6.66
C ILE A 9 28.75 -15.20 8.05
N GLN A 10 29.84 -14.46 8.27
CA GLN A 10 30.52 -14.41 9.56
C GLN A 10 29.62 -13.91 10.69
N ARG A 11 28.78 -12.91 10.41
CA ARG A 11 27.80 -12.38 11.38
C ARG A 11 26.75 -13.41 11.75
N LEU A 12 26.12 -14.03 10.75
CA LEU A 12 25.08 -15.04 10.98
C LEU A 12 25.63 -16.26 11.70
N GLN A 13 26.82 -16.74 11.32
CA GLN A 13 27.50 -17.84 12.03
C GLN A 13 27.81 -17.50 13.48
N ALA A 14 28.25 -16.26 13.76
CA ALA A 14 28.50 -15.83 15.12
C ALA A 14 27.22 -15.75 15.95
N ALA A 15 26.07 -15.39 15.35
CA ALA A 15 24.81 -15.39 16.07
C ALA A 15 24.39 -16.79 16.55
N SER A 16 24.79 -17.84 15.84
CA SER A 16 24.57 -19.24 16.21
C SER A 16 25.63 -19.82 17.16
N ASP A 17 26.70 -19.07 17.48
CA ASP A 17 27.77 -19.53 18.36
C ASP A 17 27.43 -19.26 19.83
N ASP A 18 27.04 -20.30 20.56
CA ASP A 18 26.69 -20.25 21.98
C ASP A 18 27.90 -20.37 22.93
N THR A 19 29.11 -20.55 22.40
CA THR A 19 30.31 -20.80 23.22
C THR A 19 30.81 -19.55 23.95
N VAL A 20 30.49 -18.36 23.43
CA VAL A 20 30.82 -17.07 24.05
C VAL A 20 29.69 -16.64 24.99
N PRO A 21 29.96 -16.28 26.26
CA PRO A 21 28.93 -15.79 27.17
C PRO A 21 28.15 -14.61 26.57
N LEU A 22 26.82 -14.67 26.62
CA LEU A 22 25.93 -13.72 25.93
C LEU A 22 26.26 -12.23 26.20
N ARG A 23 26.57 -11.89 27.45
CA ARG A 23 26.94 -10.51 27.81
C ARG A 23 28.22 -10.04 27.12
N GLU A 24 29.24 -10.89 27.08
CA GLU A 24 30.50 -10.59 26.40
C GLU A 24 30.28 -10.47 24.89
N PHE A 25 29.50 -11.40 24.33
CA PHE A 25 29.12 -11.40 22.93
C PHE A 25 28.45 -10.08 22.51
N ILE A 26 27.40 -9.65 23.24
CA ILE A 26 26.65 -8.43 22.94
C ILE A 26 27.58 -7.21 22.93
N ILE A 27 28.41 -7.04 23.96
CA ILE A 27 29.31 -5.88 24.06
C ILE A 27 30.28 -5.83 22.88
N VAL A 28 30.88 -6.97 22.53
CA VAL A 28 31.83 -7.04 21.41
C VAL A 28 31.17 -6.73 20.07
N TRP A 29 29.98 -7.28 19.82
CA TRP A 29 29.31 -7.15 18.53
C TRP A 29 28.65 -5.79 18.31
N LEU A 30 28.12 -5.15 19.35
CA LEU A 30 27.55 -3.80 19.24
C LEU A 30 28.59 -2.71 18.93
N ASP A 31 29.85 -2.94 19.32
CA ASP A 31 30.96 -2.04 19.01
C ASP A 31 31.64 -2.37 17.67
N ARG A 32 31.40 -3.56 17.11
CA ARG A 32 31.95 -3.92 15.80
C ARG A 32 31.28 -3.06 14.70
N PRO A 33 32.06 -2.40 13.83
CA PRO A 33 31.50 -1.58 12.76
C PRO A 33 30.54 -2.39 11.88
N TRP A 34 29.39 -1.82 11.58
CA TRP A 34 28.41 -2.35 10.64
C TRP A 34 27.86 -1.17 9.82
N PRO A 35 27.89 -1.25 8.47
CA PRO A 35 27.56 -0.08 7.65
C PRO A 35 26.05 0.16 7.53
N LEU A 36 25.22 -0.82 7.90
CA LEU A 36 23.77 -0.72 7.78
C LEU A 36 23.11 -0.36 9.12
N THR A 37 22.05 0.44 9.04
CA THR A 37 21.10 0.62 10.13
C THR A 37 20.32 -0.67 10.40
N PRO A 38 19.65 -0.79 11.57
CA PRO A 38 18.77 -1.92 11.84
C PRO A 38 17.66 -2.09 10.77
N TRP A 39 17.05 -0.99 10.34
CA TRP A 39 16.01 -0.98 9.30
C TRP A 39 16.49 -1.60 7.98
N ALA A 40 17.66 -1.18 7.50
CA ALA A 40 18.26 -1.75 6.29
C ALA A 40 18.74 -3.20 6.49
N SER A 41 19.29 -3.53 7.65
CA SER A 41 19.80 -4.88 7.95
C SER A 41 18.69 -5.93 7.94
N TRP A 42 17.59 -5.68 8.67
CA TRP A 42 16.45 -6.60 8.67
C TRP A 42 15.81 -6.72 7.29
N THR A 43 15.69 -5.60 6.57
CA THR A 43 15.18 -5.59 5.19
C THR A 43 16.06 -6.43 4.26
N LEU A 44 17.39 -6.32 4.35
CA LEU A 44 18.32 -7.12 3.56
C LEU A 44 18.11 -8.63 3.75
N PHE A 45 18.04 -9.09 4.99
CA PHE A 45 17.86 -10.53 5.27
C PHE A 45 16.46 -11.02 4.86
N SER A 46 15.45 -10.17 4.98
CA SER A 46 14.12 -10.45 4.44
C SER A 46 14.13 -10.57 2.91
N LEU A 47 14.84 -9.70 2.20
CA LEU A 47 15.01 -9.78 0.74
C LEU A 47 15.77 -11.04 0.30
N ILE A 48 16.80 -11.43 1.03
CA ILE A 48 17.52 -12.71 0.81
C ILE A 48 16.55 -13.89 0.89
N ARG A 49 15.63 -13.91 1.88
CA ARG A 49 14.58 -14.93 1.96
C ARG A 49 13.48 -14.79 0.93
N HIS A 50 13.23 -13.58 0.44
CA HIS A 50 12.26 -13.35 -0.62
C HIS A 50 12.75 -13.90 -1.97
N ARG A 51 14.06 -13.98 -2.20
CA ARG A 51 14.65 -14.47 -3.46
C ARG A 51 14.16 -15.87 -3.88
N PRO A 52 14.22 -16.93 -3.04
CA PRO A 52 13.63 -18.24 -3.39
C PRO A 52 12.12 -18.20 -3.67
N ARG A 53 11.39 -17.23 -3.10
CA ARG A 53 9.95 -17.08 -3.34
C ARG A 53 9.69 -16.53 -4.75
N GLN A 54 10.52 -15.61 -5.24
CA GLN A 54 10.45 -15.15 -6.63
C GLN A 54 10.83 -16.27 -7.61
N GLU A 55 11.83 -17.09 -7.26
CA GLU A 55 12.20 -18.28 -8.04
C GLU A 55 11.06 -19.30 -8.11
N PHE A 56 10.32 -19.49 -7.02
CA PHE A 56 9.13 -20.34 -7.00
C PHE A 56 8.06 -19.87 -7.99
N VAL A 57 7.79 -18.56 -8.07
CA VAL A 57 6.89 -17.99 -9.10
C VAL A 57 7.43 -18.27 -10.50
N SER A 58 8.74 -18.06 -10.72
CA SER A 58 9.39 -18.34 -12.00
C SER A 58 9.21 -19.80 -12.42
N GLN A 59 9.37 -20.75 -11.49
CA GLN A 59 9.16 -22.18 -11.73
C GLN A 59 7.70 -22.51 -12.07
N ILE A 60 6.72 -21.89 -11.39
CA ILE A 60 5.31 -22.05 -11.72
C ILE A 60 5.03 -21.61 -13.17
N VAL A 61 5.51 -20.42 -13.55
CA VAL A 61 5.29 -19.85 -14.88
C VAL A 61 5.86 -20.78 -15.97
N GLN A 62 7.10 -21.25 -15.79
CA GLN A 62 7.76 -22.10 -16.78
C GLN A 62 7.22 -23.53 -16.80
N GLU A 63 7.14 -24.18 -15.64
CA GLU A 63 6.93 -25.64 -15.55
C GLU A 63 5.46 -26.04 -15.44
N ARG A 64 4.62 -25.19 -14.83
CA ARG A 64 3.20 -25.50 -14.58
C ARG A 64 2.27 -24.83 -15.59
N LEU A 65 2.56 -23.58 -15.94
CA LEU A 65 1.76 -22.82 -16.90
C LEU A 65 2.25 -23.00 -18.35
N GLY A 66 3.50 -23.46 -18.54
CA GLY A 66 4.09 -23.60 -19.87
C GLY A 66 4.29 -22.26 -20.58
N VAL A 67 4.39 -21.17 -19.81
CA VAL A 67 4.53 -19.82 -20.33
C VAL A 67 6.01 -19.54 -20.54
N ASP A 68 6.33 -19.06 -21.75
CA ASP A 68 7.68 -18.62 -22.08
C ASP A 68 7.96 -17.27 -21.40
N GLN A 69 8.69 -17.31 -20.29
CA GLN A 69 9.09 -16.15 -19.51
C GLN A 69 9.88 -15.13 -20.33
N LEU A 70 10.67 -15.59 -21.30
CA LEU A 70 11.40 -14.71 -22.22
C LEU A 70 10.45 -13.88 -23.07
N LYS A 71 9.40 -14.53 -23.57
CA LYS A 71 8.37 -13.87 -24.36
C LYS A 71 7.60 -12.87 -23.49
N LEU A 72 7.27 -13.25 -22.25
CA LEU A 72 6.56 -12.41 -21.30
C LEU A 72 7.37 -11.15 -20.92
N ALA A 73 8.65 -11.30 -20.60
CA ALA A 73 9.56 -10.20 -20.29
C ALA A 73 9.66 -9.16 -21.43
N LYS A 74 9.65 -9.61 -22.69
CA LYS A 74 9.75 -8.75 -23.89
C LYS A 74 8.46 -8.02 -24.24
N GLN A 75 7.32 -8.52 -23.77
CA GLN A 75 5.99 -8.00 -24.08
C GLN A 75 5.69 -6.69 -23.34
N GLY A 76 6.25 -6.51 -22.14
CA GLY A 76 6.16 -5.26 -21.37
C GLY A 76 4.85 -5.09 -20.59
N TYR A 77 4.72 -3.99 -19.84
CA TYR A 77 3.67 -3.78 -18.84
C TYR A 77 2.23 -3.87 -19.37
N GLY A 78 1.98 -3.45 -20.61
CA GLY A 78 0.63 -3.42 -21.19
C GLY A 78 0.21 -4.68 -21.94
N ALA A 79 1.04 -5.72 -21.93
CA ALA A 79 0.85 -6.89 -22.78
C ALA A 79 0.45 -8.11 -21.94
N HIS A 80 -0.84 -8.21 -21.64
CA HIS A 80 -1.39 -9.42 -21.03
C HIS A 80 -1.32 -10.60 -22.04
N PRO A 81 -0.97 -11.82 -21.60
CA PRO A 81 -1.02 -12.99 -22.47
C PRO A 81 -2.44 -13.18 -23.06
N GLN A 82 -2.56 -13.81 -24.23
CA GLN A 82 -3.89 -14.11 -24.79
C GLN A 82 -4.44 -15.39 -24.14
N GLY A 83 -5.68 -15.34 -23.61
CA GLY A 83 -6.38 -16.50 -23.06
C GLY A 83 -6.82 -16.34 -21.60
N GLU A 84 -7.02 -17.46 -20.91
CA GLU A 84 -7.23 -17.48 -19.46
C GLU A 84 -5.92 -17.12 -18.74
N ASN A 85 -5.82 -15.88 -18.30
CA ASN A 85 -4.62 -15.38 -17.62
C ASN A 85 -4.66 -15.55 -16.11
N ARG A 86 -5.70 -16.20 -15.57
CA ARG A 86 -5.85 -16.42 -14.13
C ARG A 86 -6.51 -17.76 -13.85
N GLY A 87 -6.21 -18.34 -12.70
CA GLY A 87 -6.87 -19.56 -12.25
C GLY A 87 -6.04 -20.31 -11.22
N PRO A 88 -6.45 -21.52 -10.83
CA PRO A 88 -5.66 -22.36 -9.94
C PRO A 88 -4.35 -22.80 -10.62
N VAL A 89 -3.26 -22.86 -9.86
CA VAL A 89 -1.97 -23.33 -10.37
C VAL A 89 -2.05 -24.84 -10.62
N PRO A 90 -1.68 -25.32 -11.83
CA PRO A 90 -1.71 -26.74 -12.15
C PRO A 90 -0.86 -27.60 -11.19
N GLY A 91 -1.54 -28.47 -10.44
CA GLY A 91 -0.92 -29.37 -9.46
C GLY A 91 -0.54 -28.72 -8.12
N LEU A 92 -0.98 -27.48 -7.88
CA LEU A 92 -0.89 -26.75 -6.62
C LEU A 92 -2.22 -25.99 -6.40
N PRO A 93 -3.34 -26.70 -6.19
CA PRO A 93 -4.67 -26.10 -6.18
C PRO A 93 -4.89 -25.05 -5.07
N GLU A 94 -4.05 -25.04 -4.04
CA GLU A 94 -4.03 -24.04 -2.97
C GLU A 94 -3.48 -22.68 -3.41
N TRP A 95 -2.88 -22.60 -4.60
CA TRP A 95 -2.37 -21.37 -5.21
C TRP A 95 -3.23 -20.97 -6.41
N GLU A 96 -3.53 -19.69 -6.52
CA GLU A 96 -4.05 -19.07 -7.74
C GLU A 96 -2.96 -18.23 -8.39
N TYR A 97 -2.91 -18.25 -9.72
CA TYR A 97 -2.03 -17.38 -10.50
C TYR A 97 -2.84 -16.32 -11.22
N ASN A 98 -2.17 -15.22 -11.53
CA ASN A 98 -2.64 -14.21 -12.46
C ASN A 98 -1.43 -13.66 -13.23
N LEU A 99 -1.41 -13.90 -14.55
CA LEU A 99 -0.43 -13.37 -15.48
C LEU A 99 -0.81 -11.93 -15.84
N HIS A 100 0.12 -11.00 -15.64
CA HIS A 100 -0.08 -9.59 -15.92
C HIS A 100 1.16 -9.03 -16.59
N GLY A 101 0.99 -8.08 -17.52
CA GLY A 101 2.10 -7.42 -18.22
C GLY A 101 3.30 -8.33 -18.53
N ARG A 102 4.39 -8.13 -17.79
CA ARG A 102 5.64 -8.90 -17.92
C ARG A 102 5.89 -9.90 -16.79
N GLY A 103 4.90 -10.11 -15.94
CA GLY A 103 5.04 -10.79 -14.66
C GLY A 103 3.92 -11.78 -14.37
N CYS A 104 3.96 -12.30 -13.16
CA CYS A 104 2.96 -13.19 -12.61
C CYS A 104 2.89 -12.93 -11.12
N TYR A 105 1.68 -12.74 -10.60
CA TYR A 105 1.46 -12.83 -9.17
C TYR A 105 0.72 -14.11 -8.83
N ILE A 106 1.06 -14.68 -7.68
CA ILE A 106 0.39 -15.85 -7.13
C ILE A 106 -0.13 -15.57 -5.72
N VAL A 107 -1.32 -16.09 -5.43
CA VAL A 107 -1.94 -15.95 -4.11
C VAL A 107 -2.26 -17.32 -3.54
N HIS A 108 -1.83 -17.55 -2.31
CA HIS A 108 -2.23 -18.75 -1.57
C HIS A 108 -3.63 -18.55 -1.00
N GLN A 109 -4.59 -19.38 -1.40
CA GLN A 109 -6.01 -19.20 -1.08
C GLN A 109 -6.31 -19.20 0.43
N GLU A 110 -5.64 -20.06 1.21
CA GLU A 110 -5.86 -20.15 2.66
C GLU A 110 -5.14 -19.05 3.46
N THR A 111 -3.82 -18.92 3.27
CA THR A 111 -2.99 -17.99 4.05
C THR A 111 -3.12 -16.55 3.58
N GLY A 112 -3.52 -16.32 2.32
CA GLY A 112 -3.60 -15.00 1.69
C GLY A 112 -2.24 -14.42 1.29
N ILE A 113 -1.16 -15.20 1.36
CA ILE A 113 0.19 -14.77 0.93
C ILE A 113 0.14 -14.43 -0.56
N ASP A 114 0.64 -13.24 -0.90
CA ASP A 114 0.69 -12.70 -2.25
C ASP A 114 2.15 -12.47 -2.67
N ILE A 115 2.57 -13.08 -3.77
CA ILE A 115 3.92 -12.93 -4.32
C ILE A 115 3.79 -12.49 -5.77
N ASP A 116 4.19 -11.25 -6.03
CA ASP A 116 4.21 -10.66 -7.37
C ASP A 116 5.64 -10.52 -7.90
N VAL A 117 5.86 -10.96 -9.14
CA VAL A 117 7.16 -10.96 -9.80
C VAL A 117 7.04 -10.47 -11.22
N ASP A 118 7.71 -9.36 -11.51
CA ASP A 118 8.02 -8.94 -12.87
C ASP A 118 9.33 -9.57 -13.35
N PHE A 119 9.35 -10.02 -14.60
CA PHE A 119 10.54 -10.60 -15.20
C PHE A 119 11.30 -9.54 -16.01
N PHE A 120 12.33 -8.96 -15.39
CA PHE A 120 13.26 -8.03 -16.04
C PHE A 120 14.53 -8.77 -16.47
N ASP A 121 15.08 -8.41 -17.62
CA ASP A 121 16.26 -9.07 -18.20
C ASP A 121 16.16 -10.62 -18.20
N GLU A 122 14.93 -11.14 -18.36
CA GLU A 122 14.64 -12.57 -18.45
C GLU A 122 14.83 -13.34 -17.12
N THR A 123 14.99 -12.64 -15.99
CA THR A 123 15.16 -13.24 -14.66
C THR A 123 14.05 -12.85 -13.70
N ALA A 124 13.84 -13.68 -12.68
CA ALA A 124 13.03 -13.32 -11.51
C ALA A 124 13.85 -12.56 -10.44
N ASP A 125 15.14 -12.25 -10.72
CA ASP A 125 16.04 -11.26 -10.05
C ASP A 125 15.49 -10.27 -9.04
N TRP A 126 14.49 -9.59 -9.56
CA TRP A 126 14.44 -8.17 -9.41
C TRP A 126 13.30 -7.87 -8.46
N TYR A 127 13.64 -7.20 -7.37
CA TYR A 127 12.69 -6.65 -6.44
C TYR A 127 12.14 -5.36 -7.01
N ASP A 128 10.86 -5.37 -7.37
CA ASP A 128 10.07 -4.15 -7.40
C ASP A 128 9.66 -3.82 -5.95
N LEU A 129 9.95 -2.59 -5.52
CA LEU A 129 9.67 -2.16 -4.15
C LEU A 129 8.16 -2.23 -3.84
N PHE A 130 7.31 -1.85 -4.79
CA PHE A 130 5.86 -1.86 -4.60
C PHE A 130 5.36 -3.30 -4.40
N PHE A 131 5.86 -4.25 -5.18
CA PHE A 131 5.51 -5.67 -5.01
C PHE A 131 6.02 -6.24 -3.68
N TYR A 132 7.22 -5.85 -3.25
CA TYR A 132 7.74 -6.27 -1.96
C TYR A 132 6.93 -5.70 -0.78
N GLN A 133 6.50 -4.44 -0.87
CA GLN A 133 5.59 -3.83 0.12
C GLN A 133 4.24 -4.56 0.20
N TRP A 134 3.67 -4.92 -0.96
CA TRP A 134 2.43 -5.73 -1.02
C TRP A 134 2.61 -7.12 -0.46
N TYR A 135 3.73 -7.78 -0.75
CA TYR A 135 4.09 -9.06 -0.14
C TYR A 135 4.08 -8.94 1.38
N LEU A 136 4.78 -7.97 1.97
CA LEU A 136 4.80 -7.76 3.43
C LEU A 136 3.39 -7.54 4.00
N LYS A 137 2.57 -6.74 3.31
CA LYS A 137 1.17 -6.47 3.70
C LYS A 137 0.27 -7.71 3.63
N SER A 138 0.57 -8.68 2.75
CA SER A 138 -0.20 -9.92 2.60
C SER A 138 0.02 -10.93 3.74
N LEU A 139 1.11 -10.79 4.50
CA LEU A 139 1.51 -11.76 5.51
C LEU A 139 0.63 -11.70 6.76
N ARG A 140 -0.27 -12.66 6.91
CA ARG A 140 -1.07 -12.83 8.15
C ARG A 140 -0.25 -13.36 9.32
N GLN A 141 0.78 -14.15 9.03
CA GLN A 141 1.70 -14.75 10.01
C GLN A 141 3.13 -14.60 9.49
N PRO A 142 3.73 -13.40 9.62
CA PRO A 142 5.08 -13.18 9.13
C PRO A 142 6.10 -14.01 9.93
N GLU A 143 7.10 -14.55 9.23
CA GLU A 143 8.24 -15.23 9.84
C GLU A 143 9.23 -14.21 10.44
N LEU A 144 10.26 -14.70 11.14
CA LEU A 144 11.24 -13.88 11.88
C LEU A 144 11.67 -12.59 11.17
N TRP A 145 12.11 -12.70 9.92
CA TRP A 145 12.76 -11.61 9.19
C TRP A 145 11.74 -10.56 8.74
N GLU A 146 10.66 -11.02 8.12
CA GLU A 146 9.54 -10.18 7.69
C GLU A 146 8.84 -9.55 8.89
N ALA A 147 8.62 -10.30 9.99
CA ALA A 147 7.94 -9.79 11.18
C ALA A 147 8.67 -8.59 11.77
N ARG A 148 10.00 -8.64 11.80
CA ARG A 148 10.81 -7.53 12.30
C ARG A 148 10.86 -6.34 11.32
N VAL A 149 10.85 -6.58 10.01
CA VAL A 149 10.70 -5.50 9.01
C VAL A 149 9.35 -4.79 9.20
N ILE A 150 8.27 -5.54 9.35
CA ILE A 150 6.92 -5.00 9.58
C ILE A 150 6.86 -4.20 10.87
N GLU A 151 7.53 -4.67 11.93
CA GLU A 151 7.59 -3.92 13.20
C GLU A 151 8.36 -2.60 13.06
N LEU A 152 9.40 -2.56 12.23
CA LEU A 152 10.23 -1.38 11.99
C LEU A 152 9.63 -0.41 10.95
N HIS A 153 8.74 -0.90 10.09
CA HIS A 153 8.10 -0.19 8.98
C HIS A 153 6.60 -0.54 8.87
N PRO A 154 5.77 -0.23 9.88
CA PRO A 154 4.38 -0.65 9.88
C PRO A 154 3.52 -0.03 8.77
N SER A 155 3.93 1.08 8.16
CA SER A 155 3.27 1.63 6.96
C SER A 155 3.68 0.91 5.67
N PHE A 156 4.77 0.13 5.69
CA PHE A 156 5.44 -0.51 4.55
C PHE A 156 6.09 0.48 3.56
N GLU A 157 5.54 1.68 3.32
CA GLU A 157 6.16 2.63 2.38
C GLU A 157 7.56 3.04 2.82
N THR A 158 7.80 3.16 4.12
CA THR A 158 9.09 3.58 4.71
C THR A 158 10.21 2.57 4.53
N VAL A 159 9.89 1.35 4.04
CA VAL A 159 10.88 0.38 3.54
C VAL A 159 11.73 0.99 2.40
N GLN A 160 11.21 2.00 1.69
CA GLN A 160 11.99 2.77 0.71
C GLN A 160 13.32 3.25 1.29
N TYR A 161 13.35 3.79 2.51
CA TYR A 161 14.60 4.25 3.14
C TYR A 161 15.61 3.12 3.36
N ALA A 162 15.13 1.91 3.65
CA ALA A 162 15.99 0.74 3.76
C ALA A 162 16.54 0.34 2.38
N PHE A 163 15.73 0.39 1.32
CA PHE A 163 16.19 0.14 -0.06
C PHE A 163 17.25 1.16 -0.50
N ASP A 164 17.02 2.44 -0.23
CA ASP A 164 17.95 3.53 -0.58
C ASP A 164 19.30 3.33 0.12
N GLU A 165 19.29 3.00 1.41
CA GLU A 165 20.51 2.68 2.16
C GLU A 165 21.21 1.44 1.60
N LEU A 166 20.48 0.38 1.25
CA LEU A 166 21.06 -0.83 0.67
C LEU A 166 21.68 -0.59 -0.71
N LEU A 167 21.09 0.30 -1.52
CA LEU A 167 21.66 0.76 -2.79
C LEU A 167 22.93 1.59 -2.55
N GLU A 168 22.89 2.55 -1.63
CA GLU A 168 24.03 3.41 -1.29
C GLU A 168 25.23 2.58 -0.77
N GLN A 169 24.96 1.59 0.07
CA GLN A 169 25.99 0.70 0.62
C GLN A 169 26.38 -0.46 -0.32
N GLY A 170 25.76 -0.54 -1.50
CA GLY A 170 26.11 -1.50 -2.55
C GLY A 170 25.67 -2.94 -2.29
N PHE A 171 24.69 -3.18 -1.40
CA PHE A 171 24.06 -4.49 -1.21
C PHE A 171 22.99 -4.78 -2.27
N LEU A 172 22.40 -3.74 -2.83
CA LEU A 172 21.52 -3.80 -3.98
C LEU A 172 22.17 -3.13 -5.19
N GLU A 173 21.81 -3.61 -6.38
CA GLU A 173 22.08 -2.92 -7.64
C GLU A 173 20.78 -2.54 -8.34
N GLN A 174 20.73 -1.32 -8.88
CA GLN A 174 19.57 -0.76 -9.55
C GLN A 174 19.51 -1.19 -11.02
N HIS A 175 18.34 -1.57 -11.49
CA HIS A 175 18.10 -1.83 -12.90
C HIS A 175 18.24 -0.53 -13.73
N SER A 176 18.87 -0.62 -14.90
CA SER A 176 19.18 0.55 -15.76
C SER A 176 17.95 1.27 -16.34
N HIS A 177 16.87 0.53 -16.57
CA HIS A 177 15.65 1.03 -17.25
C HIS A 177 14.37 0.98 -16.40
N TYR A 178 14.39 0.32 -15.24
CA TYR A 178 13.19 0.05 -14.44
C TYR A 178 13.46 0.39 -12.98
N ARG A 179 12.38 0.68 -12.23
CA ARG A 179 12.45 0.92 -10.78
C ARG A 179 12.49 -0.39 -10.00
N ALA A 180 13.45 -1.24 -10.35
CA ALA A 180 13.67 -2.52 -9.71
C ALA A 180 15.13 -2.67 -9.32
N SER A 181 15.40 -3.46 -8.29
CA SER A 181 16.73 -3.68 -7.75
C SER A 181 16.97 -5.16 -7.50
N ARG A 182 18.22 -5.63 -7.43
CA ARG A 182 18.54 -7.01 -7.03
C ARG A 182 19.75 -7.06 -6.11
N LEU A 183 19.95 -8.18 -5.43
CA LEU A 183 21.13 -8.39 -4.59
C LEU A 183 22.40 -8.36 -5.45
N SER A 184 23.43 -7.65 -4.98
CA SER A 184 24.72 -7.53 -5.66
C SER A 184 25.65 -8.73 -5.43
N PHE A 185 25.17 -9.78 -4.76
CA PHE A 185 25.93 -10.95 -4.35
C PHE A 185 25.06 -12.22 -4.31
N GLU A 186 25.74 -13.37 -4.38
CA GLU A 186 25.12 -14.69 -4.31
C GLU A 186 24.68 -15.05 -2.88
N ILE A 187 23.53 -15.73 -2.75
CA ILE A 187 22.90 -16.02 -1.46
C ILE A 187 22.94 -17.49 -1.03
N ALA A 188 23.47 -18.38 -1.86
CA ALA A 188 23.40 -19.83 -1.62
C ALA A 188 23.95 -20.24 -0.24
N ASP A 189 25.02 -19.62 0.23
CA ASP A 189 25.64 -19.91 1.54
C ASP A 189 24.92 -19.21 2.72
N LEU A 190 24.06 -18.22 2.44
CA LEU A 190 23.33 -17.46 3.46
C LEU A 190 21.99 -18.13 3.81
N LEU A 191 21.30 -18.69 2.81
CA LEU A 191 19.96 -19.29 3.00
C LEU A 191 19.91 -20.34 4.13
N PRO A 192 20.84 -21.33 4.20
CA PRO A 192 20.80 -22.33 5.28
C PRO A 192 21.04 -21.71 6.67
N LEU A 193 21.83 -20.64 6.76
CA LEU A 193 22.08 -19.93 8.02
C LEU A 193 20.82 -19.18 8.48
N LEU A 194 20.13 -18.52 7.54
CA LEU A 194 18.89 -17.81 7.84
C LEU A 194 17.79 -18.78 8.26
N GLU A 195 17.66 -19.93 7.60
CA GLU A 195 16.71 -21.00 7.98
C GLU A 195 16.99 -21.53 9.38
N SER A 196 18.26 -21.87 9.67
CA SER A 196 18.65 -22.35 11.01
C SER A 196 18.33 -21.33 12.11
N LEU A 197 18.59 -20.04 11.86
CA LEU A 197 18.27 -18.98 12.82
C LEU A 197 16.75 -18.77 12.95
N THR A 198 15.99 -18.89 11.86
CA THR A 198 14.53 -18.86 11.89
C THR A 198 13.95 -20.04 12.66
N GLU A 199 14.57 -21.22 12.68
CA GLU A 199 14.09 -22.32 13.52
C GLU A 199 14.41 -22.09 15.02
N GLN A 200 15.54 -21.45 15.31
CA GLN A 200 16.05 -21.26 16.67
C GLN A 200 15.58 -19.95 17.34
N HIS A 201 14.95 -19.03 16.60
CA HIS A 201 14.63 -17.69 17.13
C HIS A 201 13.67 -17.66 18.33
N ALA A 202 12.91 -18.74 18.54
CA ALA A 202 12.08 -18.91 19.73
C ALA A 202 12.91 -19.01 21.02
N GLU A 203 14.20 -19.31 20.91
CA GLU A 203 15.15 -19.28 22.01
C GLU A 203 15.58 -17.83 22.30
N PRO A 204 15.36 -17.30 23.53
CA PRO A 204 15.60 -15.88 23.82
C PRO A 204 17.02 -15.38 23.55
N GLU A 205 18.04 -16.24 23.72
CA GLU A 205 19.44 -15.84 23.48
C GLU A 205 19.77 -15.70 22.00
N THR A 206 19.18 -16.53 21.13
CA THR A 206 19.40 -16.49 19.68
C THR A 206 18.98 -15.14 19.12
N MET A 207 17.81 -14.62 19.54
CA MET A 207 17.34 -13.31 19.10
C MET A 207 18.24 -12.17 19.59
N LEU A 208 18.73 -12.23 20.82
CA LEU A 208 19.67 -11.25 21.38
C LEU A 208 21.00 -11.24 20.61
N ARG A 209 21.53 -12.42 20.27
CA ARG A 209 22.76 -12.56 19.48
C ARG A 209 22.55 -12.04 18.07
N LEU A 210 21.45 -12.42 17.42
CA LEU A 210 21.11 -11.96 16.09
C LEU A 210 21.01 -10.43 16.04
N ALA A 211 20.23 -9.83 16.94
CA ALA A 211 20.09 -8.38 17.04
C ALA A 211 21.45 -7.68 17.24
N ALA A 212 22.33 -8.25 18.07
CA ALA A 212 23.66 -7.70 18.28
C ALA A 212 24.54 -7.74 17.03
N VAL A 213 24.59 -8.87 16.29
CA VAL A 213 25.45 -8.99 15.10
C VAL A 213 24.98 -8.14 13.91
N ILE A 214 23.71 -7.74 13.87
CA ILE A 214 23.17 -6.88 12.81
C ILE A 214 22.99 -5.42 13.27
N GLY A 215 23.47 -5.09 14.48
CA GLY A 215 23.51 -3.72 14.98
C GLY A 215 22.19 -3.18 15.54
N ASP A 216 21.19 -4.02 15.80
CA ASP A 216 19.90 -3.62 16.39
C ASP A 216 19.98 -3.50 17.92
N ALA A 217 20.79 -2.55 18.39
CA ALA A 217 20.90 -2.25 19.83
C ALA A 217 19.56 -1.90 20.50
N PRO A 218 18.62 -1.17 19.87
CA PRO A 218 17.28 -0.96 20.42
C PRO A 218 16.52 -2.25 20.70
N LEU A 219 16.63 -3.26 19.84
CA LEU A 219 16.04 -4.57 20.10
C LEU A 219 16.75 -5.31 21.22
N VAL A 220 18.09 -5.27 21.25
CA VAL A 220 18.87 -5.87 22.35
C VAL A 220 18.46 -5.28 23.70
N GLU A 221 18.37 -3.95 23.80
CA GLU A 221 17.92 -3.27 25.03
C GLU A 221 16.53 -3.73 25.47
N ARG A 222 15.60 -3.87 24.53
CA ARG A 222 14.21 -4.26 24.79
C ARG A 222 14.05 -5.71 25.24
N LEU A 223 14.86 -6.61 24.68
CA LEU A 223 14.81 -8.05 24.98
C LEU A 223 15.52 -8.41 26.29
N LEU A 224 16.48 -7.59 26.73
CA LEU A 224 17.13 -7.78 28.02
C LEU A 224 16.20 -7.37 29.17
N ASP A 225 16.29 -8.12 30.28
CA ASP A 225 15.69 -7.74 31.56
C ASP A 225 16.21 -6.35 31.98
N SER A 226 15.30 -5.42 32.29
CA SER A 226 15.62 -4.02 32.59
C SER A 226 16.62 -3.86 33.74
N ALA A 227 16.66 -4.81 34.68
CA ALA A 227 17.63 -4.82 35.78
C ALA A 227 19.05 -5.27 35.36
N LYS A 228 19.22 -5.79 34.14
CA LYS A 228 20.45 -6.43 33.63
C LYS A 228 21.01 -5.79 32.37
N VAL A 229 20.37 -4.75 31.83
CA VAL A 229 20.85 -4.04 30.63
C VAL A 229 22.21 -3.38 30.92
N PRO A 230 23.28 -3.76 30.21
CA PRO A 230 24.56 -3.07 30.34
C PRO A 230 24.43 -1.61 29.88
N PRO A 231 25.05 -0.63 30.58
CA PRO A 231 24.99 0.78 30.19
C PRO A 231 25.44 1.05 28.75
N GLU A 232 26.36 0.24 28.23
CA GLU A 232 26.86 0.30 26.86
C GLU A 232 25.75 0.02 25.83
N VAL A 233 24.86 -0.94 26.13
CA VAL A 233 23.71 -1.29 25.27
C VAL A 233 22.74 -0.11 25.23
N THR A 234 22.37 0.45 26.37
CA THR A 234 21.48 1.63 26.44
C THR A 234 22.07 2.84 25.72
N ALA A 235 23.38 3.09 25.88
CA ALA A 235 24.05 4.19 25.19
C ALA A 235 23.98 3.99 23.66
N LYS A 236 24.23 2.78 23.18
CA LYS A 236 24.17 2.44 21.76
C LYS A 236 22.77 2.51 21.19
N ALA A 237 21.77 1.99 21.90
CA ALA A 237 20.36 2.06 21.51
C ALA A 237 19.91 3.52 21.34
N ARG A 238 20.19 4.38 22.33
CA ARG A 238 19.92 5.82 22.25
C ARG A 238 20.64 6.49 21.09
N GLN A 239 21.90 6.13 20.84
CA GLN A 239 22.66 6.67 19.72
C GLN A 239 21.99 6.33 18.38
N ILE A 240 21.54 5.08 18.20
CA ILE A 240 20.87 4.63 16.98
C ILE A 240 19.52 5.33 16.80
N THR A 241 18.68 5.39 17.84
CA THR A 241 17.40 6.10 17.78
C THR A 241 17.58 7.58 17.49
N ALA A 242 18.54 8.25 18.14
CA ALA A 242 18.84 9.66 17.90
C ALA A 242 19.48 9.91 16.52
N ALA A 243 20.17 8.93 15.94
CA ALA A 243 20.65 9.01 14.56
C ALA A 243 19.50 8.89 13.56
N ARG A 244 18.58 7.94 13.77
CA ARG A 244 17.37 7.79 12.97
C ARG A 244 16.52 9.05 13.03
N GLU A 245 16.29 9.59 14.21
CA GLU A 245 15.50 10.82 14.40
C GLU A 245 16.09 12.00 13.60
N ARG A 246 17.41 12.22 13.71
CA ARG A 246 18.08 13.28 12.94
C ARG A 246 18.02 13.06 11.43
N PHE A 247 18.15 11.81 10.99
CA PHE A 247 18.00 11.46 9.58
C PHE A 247 16.60 11.84 9.09
N LEU A 248 15.55 11.38 9.77
CA LEU A 248 14.17 11.63 9.37
C LEU A 248 13.78 13.12 9.42
N ALA A 249 14.26 13.85 10.43
CA ALA A 249 14.11 15.30 10.48
C ALA A 249 14.76 15.98 9.26
N ASN A 250 15.97 15.56 8.86
CA ASN A 250 16.62 16.11 7.67
C ASN A 250 15.85 15.77 6.38
N GLU A 251 15.34 14.55 6.25
CA GLU A 251 14.51 14.14 5.10
C GLU A 251 13.24 14.99 4.99
N TYR A 252 12.60 15.29 6.13
CA TYR A 252 11.46 16.20 6.17
C TYR A 252 11.82 17.62 5.69
N GLU A 253 12.96 18.17 6.13
CA GLU A 253 13.40 19.52 5.73
C GLU A 253 13.78 19.62 4.25
N GLN A 254 14.21 18.53 3.61
CA GLN A 254 14.59 18.53 2.20
C GLN A 254 13.40 18.64 1.23
N ASN A 255 12.18 18.37 1.69
CA ASN A 255 10.92 18.55 0.94
C ASN A 255 10.75 17.70 -0.34
N GLU A 256 11.69 16.81 -0.66
CA GLU A 256 11.54 15.92 -1.82
C GLU A 256 10.50 14.80 -1.56
N ASN A 257 10.43 14.31 -0.32
CA ASN A 257 9.47 13.28 0.09
C ASN A 257 8.99 13.45 1.54
N GLN A 258 8.47 14.65 1.86
CA GLN A 258 7.97 15.00 3.20
C GLN A 258 6.93 14.02 3.74
N SER A 259 6.04 13.50 2.89
CA SER A 259 5.03 12.50 3.26
C SER A 259 5.67 11.25 3.84
N LEU A 260 6.69 10.70 3.16
CA LEU A 260 7.40 9.51 3.63
C LEU A 260 8.15 9.78 4.94
N ALA A 261 8.77 10.95 5.08
CA ALA A 261 9.45 11.35 6.30
C ALA A 261 8.47 11.46 7.48
N LEU A 262 7.28 12.03 7.28
CA LEU A 262 6.24 12.12 8.31
C LEU A 262 5.77 10.74 8.79
N ARG A 263 5.51 9.81 7.86
CA ARG A 263 5.17 8.42 8.22
C ARG A 263 6.29 7.81 9.04
N ALA A 264 7.54 7.92 8.58
CA ALA A 264 8.68 7.35 9.31
C ALA A 264 8.90 8.01 10.70
N LEU A 265 8.61 9.30 10.87
CA LEU A 265 8.66 9.97 12.17
C LEU A 265 7.57 9.46 13.11
N GLN A 266 6.36 9.19 12.60
CA GLN A 266 5.28 8.55 13.35
C GLN A 266 5.67 7.14 13.80
N GLU A 267 6.19 6.32 12.88
CA GLU A 267 6.67 4.95 13.17
C GLU A 267 7.80 4.94 14.21
N ASN A 268 8.71 5.91 14.11
CA ASN A 268 9.82 6.08 15.07
C ASN A 268 9.35 6.63 16.43
N GLN A 269 8.06 6.95 16.58
CA GLN A 269 7.49 7.60 17.77
C GLN A 269 8.26 8.88 18.14
N SER A 270 8.54 9.70 17.12
CA SER A 270 9.30 10.95 17.29
C SER A 270 8.67 11.80 18.40
N PRO A 271 9.46 12.28 19.38
CA PRO A 271 8.96 13.19 20.41
C PRO A 271 8.53 14.55 19.84
N ASP A 272 8.99 14.89 18.63
CA ASP A 272 8.76 16.17 17.97
C ASP A 272 7.70 16.04 16.84
N LEU A 273 7.04 14.88 16.70
CA LEU A 273 6.06 14.61 15.64
C LEU A 273 4.96 15.69 15.57
N ASP A 274 4.43 16.11 16.72
CA ASP A 274 3.40 17.15 16.79
C ASP A 274 3.86 18.47 16.15
N ASP A 275 5.13 18.82 16.26
CA ASP A 275 5.65 20.06 15.68
C ASP A 275 5.85 19.95 14.17
N PHE A 276 6.27 18.77 13.67
CA PHE A 276 6.29 18.49 12.23
C PHE A 276 4.88 18.53 11.62
N LEU A 277 3.89 17.92 12.28
CA LEU A 277 2.50 17.93 11.84
C LEU A 277 1.91 19.35 11.82
N LYS A 278 2.12 20.15 12.87
CA LYS A 278 1.68 21.56 12.90
C LYS A 278 2.28 22.37 11.76
N ARG A 279 3.58 22.21 11.49
CA ARG A 279 4.26 22.88 10.37
C ARG A 279 3.67 22.43 9.03
N THR A 280 3.45 21.14 8.86
CA THR A 280 2.86 20.58 7.63
C THR A 280 1.49 21.19 7.35
N LEU A 281 0.61 21.30 8.36
CA LEU A 281 -0.71 21.92 8.20
C LEU A 281 -0.66 23.43 7.90
N GLN A 282 0.48 24.10 8.12
CA GLN A 282 0.70 25.51 7.81
C GLN A 282 1.37 25.72 6.45
N GLU A 283 1.95 24.67 5.87
CA GLU A 283 2.64 24.68 4.59
C GLU A 283 1.69 24.34 3.42
N VAL A 284 2.11 24.64 2.18
CA VAL A 284 1.27 24.50 0.97
C VAL A 284 1.56 23.20 0.19
N ASN A 285 2.31 22.25 0.76
CA ASN A 285 2.60 20.97 0.11
C ASN A 285 1.41 20.00 0.27
N LEU A 286 0.73 19.68 -0.82
CA LEU A 286 -0.52 18.92 -0.82
C LEU A 286 -0.37 17.49 -0.26
N LEU A 287 0.65 16.75 -0.71
CA LEU A 287 0.81 15.34 -0.36
C LEU A 287 1.19 15.13 1.11
N SER A 288 1.98 16.06 1.67
CA SER A 288 2.36 15.98 3.08
C SER A 288 1.19 16.38 3.98
N VAL A 289 0.32 17.29 3.56
CA VAL A 289 -0.91 17.63 4.30
C VAL A 289 -1.87 16.44 4.37
N GLU A 290 -2.10 15.71 3.27
CA GLU A 290 -2.92 14.48 3.28
C GLU A 290 -2.35 13.45 4.27
N THR A 291 -1.04 13.22 4.21
CA THR A 291 -0.36 12.30 5.15
C THR A 291 -0.47 12.78 6.60
N ALA A 292 -0.33 14.09 6.85
CA ALA A 292 -0.49 14.64 8.19
C ALA A 292 -1.92 14.47 8.72
N LEU A 293 -2.94 14.64 7.86
CA LEU A 293 -4.33 14.41 8.24
C LEU A 293 -4.62 12.95 8.58
N GLU A 294 -4.04 11.99 7.84
CA GLU A 294 -4.12 10.56 8.17
C GLU A 294 -3.53 10.28 9.55
N ILE A 295 -2.30 10.72 9.81
CA ILE A 295 -1.62 10.55 11.10
C ILE A 295 -2.44 11.19 12.23
N ILE A 296 -2.94 12.41 12.02
CA ILE A 296 -3.76 13.13 12.99
C ILE A 296 -5.10 12.42 13.23
N ALA A 297 -5.71 11.84 12.21
CA ALA A 297 -6.99 11.14 12.30
C ALA A 297 -6.92 9.89 13.19
N GLU A 298 -5.75 9.25 13.27
CA GLU A 298 -5.48 8.15 14.21
C GLU A 298 -5.37 8.63 15.65
N THR A 299 -5.14 9.93 15.87
CA THR A 299 -5.13 10.53 17.21
C THR A 299 -6.53 11.01 17.62
N GLU A 300 -6.92 10.73 18.86
CA GLU A 300 -8.14 11.29 19.46
C GLU A 300 -7.90 12.67 20.12
N ASN A 301 -6.83 13.38 19.72
CA ASN A 301 -6.40 14.60 20.39
C ASN A 301 -7.18 15.85 19.89
N PRO A 302 -7.98 16.52 20.74
CA PRO A 302 -8.77 17.69 20.33
C PRO A 302 -7.96 18.93 19.95
N LEU A 303 -6.65 18.96 20.27
CA LEU A 303 -5.75 20.05 19.86
C LEU A 303 -5.68 20.24 18.34
N TRP A 304 -5.95 19.19 17.57
CA TRP A 304 -5.90 19.26 16.11
C TRP A 304 -7.12 19.91 15.48
N TYR A 305 -8.27 19.95 16.17
CA TYR A 305 -9.53 20.35 15.55
C TYR A 305 -9.52 21.81 15.08
N PRO A 306 -9.03 22.78 15.87
CA PRO A 306 -8.89 24.16 15.40
C PRO A 306 -7.90 24.28 14.24
N LEU A 307 -6.80 23.53 14.25
CA LEU A 307 -5.77 23.59 13.20
C LEU A 307 -6.28 23.05 11.85
N VAL A 308 -6.97 21.92 11.88
CA VAL A 308 -7.60 21.36 10.67
C VAL A 308 -8.75 22.24 10.19
N PHE A 309 -9.50 22.86 11.10
CA PHE A 309 -10.52 23.85 10.73
C PHE A 309 -9.91 25.08 10.05
N ASP A 310 -8.81 25.63 10.59
CA ASP A 310 -8.10 26.76 10.00
C ASP A 310 -7.53 26.42 8.61
N LEU A 311 -7.01 25.20 8.43
CA LEU A 311 -6.60 24.67 7.13
C LEU A 311 -7.78 24.64 6.14
N LEU A 312 -8.93 24.10 6.57
CA LEU A 312 -10.14 24.03 5.75
C LEU A 312 -10.62 25.43 5.32
N GLN A 313 -10.57 26.42 6.22
CA GLN A 313 -11.00 27.80 5.93
C GLN A 313 -10.11 28.55 4.92
N GLN A 314 -8.89 28.07 4.68
CA GLN A 314 -8.03 28.66 3.64
C GLN A 314 -8.49 28.31 2.22
N VAL A 315 -9.37 27.30 2.07
CA VAL A 315 -9.92 26.88 0.79
C VAL A 315 -11.20 27.67 0.49
N ASP A 316 -11.10 28.63 -0.45
CA ASP A 316 -12.27 29.32 -0.98
C ASP A 316 -13.04 28.43 -1.97
N THR A 317 -13.95 27.62 -1.43
CA THR A 317 -14.80 26.70 -2.19
C THR A 317 -15.88 27.39 -3.03
N ALA A 318 -16.14 28.69 -2.82
CA ALA A 318 -17.13 29.45 -3.57
C ALA A 318 -16.54 30.10 -4.83
N VAL A 319 -15.24 30.42 -4.81
CA VAL A 319 -14.58 31.18 -5.89
C VAL A 319 -13.59 30.32 -6.70
N LYS A 320 -12.92 29.34 -6.10
CA LYS A 320 -11.96 28.47 -6.81
C LYS A 320 -12.59 27.12 -7.15
N PRO A 321 -12.63 26.74 -8.44
CA PRO A 321 -13.21 25.46 -8.85
C PRO A 321 -12.36 24.25 -8.42
N SER A 322 -11.09 24.43 -8.04
CA SER A 322 -10.21 23.34 -7.59
C SER A 322 -9.98 23.37 -6.09
N GLN A 323 -10.64 22.46 -5.38
CA GLN A 323 -10.23 22.12 -4.02
C GLN A 323 -8.90 21.34 -4.05
N PRO A 324 -8.03 21.54 -3.05
CA PRO A 324 -6.88 20.66 -2.85
C PRO A 324 -7.34 19.25 -2.43
N GLY A 325 -6.57 18.21 -2.74
CA GLY A 325 -6.94 16.81 -2.44
C GLY A 325 -7.20 16.54 -0.95
N TYR A 326 -6.50 17.25 -0.06
CA TYR A 326 -6.74 17.18 1.39
C TYR A 326 -8.12 17.70 1.85
N TRP A 327 -8.84 18.46 1.02
CA TRP A 327 -10.05 19.18 1.45
C TRP A 327 -11.12 18.23 1.98
N ILE A 328 -11.38 17.13 1.25
CA ILE A 328 -12.41 16.18 1.64
C ILE A 328 -12.03 15.42 2.90
N GLN A 329 -10.74 15.09 3.07
CA GLN A 329 -10.20 14.44 4.27
C GLN A 329 -10.30 15.35 5.49
N ALA A 330 -9.95 16.63 5.36
CA ALA A 330 -10.08 17.62 6.44
C ALA A 330 -11.54 17.81 6.85
N LEU A 331 -12.45 17.88 5.88
CA LEU A 331 -13.87 18.00 6.13
C LEU A 331 -14.43 16.76 6.84
N GLU A 332 -14.10 15.56 6.37
CA GLU A 332 -14.46 14.30 7.01
C GLU A 332 -13.95 14.24 8.46
N PHE A 333 -12.68 14.58 8.67
CA PHE A 333 -12.06 14.58 9.99
C PHE A 333 -12.90 15.39 10.99
N LEU A 334 -13.27 16.63 10.63
CA LEU A 334 -14.03 17.54 11.49
C LEU A 334 -15.49 17.10 11.66
N LEU A 335 -16.15 16.61 10.60
CA LEU A 335 -17.53 16.12 10.65
C LEU A 335 -17.68 14.92 11.59
N ARG A 336 -16.79 13.92 11.49
CA ARG A 336 -16.79 12.75 12.39
C ARG A 336 -16.63 13.12 13.86
N ARG A 337 -15.95 14.24 14.13
CA ARG A 337 -15.67 14.75 15.49
C ARG A 337 -16.68 15.78 15.96
N ASN A 338 -17.71 16.06 15.16
CA ASN A 338 -18.74 17.06 15.42
C ASN A 338 -18.17 18.46 15.76
N TYR A 339 -16.98 18.77 15.24
CA TYR A 339 -16.32 20.06 15.51
C TYR A 339 -16.83 21.11 14.54
N ARG A 340 -17.52 22.13 15.07
CA ARG A 340 -18.11 23.22 14.25
C ARG A 340 -18.98 22.70 13.10
N PHE A 341 -19.73 21.62 13.36
CA PHE A 341 -20.52 20.89 12.36
C PHE A 341 -21.39 21.80 11.48
N GLU A 342 -22.20 22.67 12.09
CA GLU A 342 -23.10 23.59 11.37
C GLU A 342 -22.35 24.58 10.47
N ASP A 343 -21.08 24.87 10.75
CA ASP A 343 -20.27 25.81 9.97
C ASP A 343 -19.66 25.15 8.71
N ILE A 344 -19.56 23.82 8.68
CA ILE A 344 -18.81 23.09 7.66
C ILE A 344 -19.66 22.09 6.86
N VAL A 345 -20.74 21.55 7.43
CA VAL A 345 -21.51 20.47 6.80
C VAL A 345 -22.09 20.86 5.45
N ASP A 346 -22.52 22.13 5.32
CA ASP A 346 -23.08 22.64 4.07
C ASP A 346 -21.99 22.92 3.02
N GLN A 347 -20.70 22.80 3.35
CA GLN A 347 -19.63 22.89 2.36
C GLN A 347 -19.57 21.68 1.42
N LEU A 348 -20.11 20.52 1.83
CA LEU A 348 -20.17 19.30 1.00
C LEU A 348 -20.80 19.54 -0.37
N GLN A 349 -21.78 20.45 -0.46
CA GLN A 349 -22.46 20.77 -1.72
C GLN A 349 -21.54 21.40 -2.78
N PHE A 350 -20.41 21.97 -2.36
CA PHE A 350 -19.46 22.66 -3.25
C PHE A 350 -18.35 21.75 -3.76
N ALA A 351 -18.31 20.47 -3.36
CA ALA A 351 -17.29 19.51 -3.82
C ALA A 351 -17.22 19.46 -5.35
N ALA A 352 -16.09 19.91 -5.91
CA ALA A 352 -15.82 19.94 -7.34
C ALA A 352 -14.90 18.80 -7.78
N TYR A 353 -14.02 18.38 -6.87
CA TYR A 353 -13.19 17.17 -6.94
C TYR A 353 -13.66 16.20 -5.85
N ASP A 354 -13.33 14.91 -5.98
CA ASP A 354 -13.70 13.84 -5.04
C ASP A 354 -15.19 13.83 -4.68
N CYS A 355 -16.03 14.14 -5.67
CA CYS A 355 -17.48 14.28 -5.48
C CYS A 355 -18.18 12.95 -5.20
N ASP A 356 -17.52 11.83 -5.47
CA ASP A 356 -17.85 10.48 -5.01
C ASP A 356 -17.73 10.37 -3.49
N GLN A 357 -16.58 10.72 -2.90
CA GLN A 357 -16.39 10.70 -1.45
C GLN A 357 -17.31 11.73 -0.76
N ALA A 358 -17.45 12.92 -1.34
CA ALA A 358 -18.38 13.92 -0.84
C ALA A 358 -19.84 13.46 -0.88
N ALA A 359 -20.23 12.66 -1.89
CA ALA A 359 -21.59 12.09 -1.95
C ALA A 359 -21.85 11.11 -0.79
N ILE A 360 -20.87 10.26 -0.46
CA ILE A 360 -20.94 9.32 0.67
C ILE A 360 -21.01 10.08 1.99
N LEU A 361 -20.14 11.08 2.19
CA LEU A 361 -20.17 11.95 3.38
C LEU A 361 -21.48 12.73 3.51
N ALA A 362 -22.01 13.23 2.39
CA ALA A 362 -23.30 13.89 2.38
C ALA A 362 -24.42 12.92 2.74
N LEU A 363 -24.37 11.67 2.29
CA LEU A 363 -25.36 10.67 2.70
C LEU A 363 -25.30 10.40 4.22
N GLU A 364 -24.10 10.38 4.79
CA GLU A 364 -23.87 10.16 6.24
C GLU A 364 -24.33 11.37 7.09
N PHE A 365 -23.93 12.59 6.74
CA PHE A 365 -24.10 13.76 7.60
C PHE A 365 -25.16 14.77 7.14
N ARG A 366 -25.52 14.80 5.85
CA ARG A 366 -26.43 15.81 5.29
C ARG A 366 -27.17 15.29 4.03
N PRO A 367 -28.08 14.30 4.17
CA PRO A 367 -28.61 13.51 3.03
C PRO A 367 -29.21 14.34 1.88
N ARG A 368 -29.70 15.55 2.17
CA ARG A 368 -30.21 16.50 1.16
C ARG A 368 -29.22 16.84 0.04
N HIS A 369 -27.91 16.73 0.27
CA HIS A 369 -26.89 17.02 -0.76
C HIS A 369 -26.43 15.76 -1.52
N ALA A 370 -26.69 14.56 -0.98
CA ALA A 370 -26.12 13.31 -1.48
C ALA A 370 -26.53 13.00 -2.93
N LEU A 371 -27.81 13.15 -3.26
CA LEU A 371 -28.32 12.80 -4.60
C LEU A 371 -27.68 13.64 -5.70
N ALA A 372 -27.53 14.95 -5.48
CA ALA A 372 -26.90 15.86 -6.43
C ALA A 372 -25.42 15.51 -6.62
N LEU A 373 -24.73 15.15 -5.55
CA LEU A 373 -23.31 14.76 -5.58
C LEU A 373 -23.10 13.40 -6.26
N PHE A 374 -23.92 12.39 -5.99
CA PHE A 374 -23.84 11.11 -6.72
C PHE A 374 -24.06 11.30 -8.23
N ARG A 375 -25.07 12.10 -8.60
CA ARG A 375 -25.31 12.47 -10.01
C ARG A 375 -24.12 13.18 -10.64
N LYS A 376 -23.44 14.05 -9.88
CA LYS A 376 -22.22 14.73 -10.34
C LYS A 376 -21.07 13.75 -10.52
N ALA A 377 -20.84 12.87 -9.54
CA ALA A 377 -19.76 11.89 -9.53
C ALA A 377 -19.86 10.88 -10.68
N LEU A 378 -21.07 10.38 -10.96
CA LEU A 378 -21.31 9.46 -12.08
C LEU A 378 -21.10 10.10 -13.47
N ARG A 379 -21.15 11.43 -13.56
CA ARG A 379 -20.85 12.19 -14.79
C ARG A 379 -19.44 12.77 -14.81
N TYR A 380 -18.64 12.50 -13.79
CA TYR A 380 -17.32 13.09 -13.67
C TYR A 380 -16.37 12.49 -14.73
N PRO A 381 -15.46 13.29 -15.32
CA PRO A 381 -14.57 12.79 -16.37
C PRO A 381 -13.62 11.66 -15.92
N ALA A 382 -13.26 11.61 -14.64
CA ALA A 382 -12.34 10.60 -14.13
C ALA A 382 -13.04 9.22 -13.98
N PRO A 383 -12.54 8.13 -14.59
CA PRO A 383 -13.09 6.79 -14.44
C PRO A 383 -13.21 6.30 -12.99
N HIS A 384 -12.21 6.60 -12.15
CA HIS A 384 -12.18 6.18 -10.75
C HIS A 384 -13.36 6.77 -9.96
N THR A 385 -13.60 8.10 -10.03
CA THR A 385 -14.73 8.77 -9.37
C THR A 385 -16.08 8.16 -9.77
N ARG A 386 -16.28 7.83 -11.06
CA ARG A 386 -17.50 7.16 -11.54
C ARG A 386 -17.64 5.77 -10.93
N THR A 387 -16.53 5.03 -10.84
CA THR A 387 -16.48 3.66 -10.31
C THR A 387 -16.80 3.61 -8.82
N VAL A 388 -16.20 4.49 -8.01
CA VAL A 388 -16.47 4.60 -6.56
C VAL A 388 -17.94 4.97 -6.32
N ALA A 389 -18.46 5.98 -7.02
CA ALA A 389 -19.86 6.37 -6.89
C ALA A 389 -20.83 5.24 -7.27
N ALA A 390 -20.55 4.51 -8.36
CA ALA A 390 -21.35 3.38 -8.79
C ALA A 390 -21.26 2.20 -7.81
N ALA A 391 -20.08 1.91 -7.26
CA ALA A 391 -19.86 0.89 -6.24
C ALA A 391 -20.64 1.21 -4.95
N ALA A 392 -20.60 2.45 -4.47
CA ALA A 392 -21.37 2.87 -3.30
C ALA A 392 -22.89 2.72 -3.51
N LEU A 393 -23.42 3.10 -4.68
CA LEU A 393 -24.83 2.90 -5.01
C LEU A 393 -25.21 1.42 -5.13
N ALA A 394 -24.31 0.57 -5.64
CA ALA A 394 -24.50 -0.87 -5.70
C ALA A 394 -24.52 -1.52 -4.31
N LEU A 395 -23.70 -1.02 -3.36
CA LEU A 395 -23.71 -1.46 -1.97
C LEU A 395 -24.98 -1.05 -1.23
N ILE A 396 -25.45 0.19 -1.42
CA ILE A 396 -26.70 0.70 -0.79
C ILE A 396 -27.90 -0.09 -1.31
N ASN A 397 -27.94 -0.37 -2.62
CA ASN A 397 -28.94 -1.23 -3.27
C ASN A 397 -30.41 -0.86 -2.97
N GLN A 398 -30.71 0.43 -2.83
CA GLN A 398 -32.08 0.92 -2.67
C GLN A 398 -32.71 1.24 -4.05
N PRO A 399 -34.05 1.26 -4.17
CA PRO A 399 -34.73 1.58 -5.43
C PRO A 399 -34.30 2.91 -6.05
N TRP A 400 -33.95 3.91 -5.23
CA TRP A 400 -33.46 5.19 -5.73
C TRP A 400 -32.06 5.11 -6.35
N CYS A 401 -31.18 4.23 -5.84
CA CYS A 401 -29.85 4.01 -6.39
C CYS A 401 -29.94 3.47 -7.82
N GLN A 402 -30.80 2.48 -8.01
CA GLN A 402 -31.08 1.90 -9.33
C GLN A 402 -31.64 2.95 -10.30
N ARG A 403 -32.61 3.78 -9.86
CA ARG A 403 -33.14 4.88 -10.68
C ARG A 403 -32.05 5.84 -11.13
N VAL A 404 -31.14 6.21 -10.23
CA VAL A 404 -30.01 7.10 -10.56
C VAL A 404 -29.09 6.43 -11.58
N LEU A 405 -28.67 5.19 -11.36
CA LEU A 405 -27.79 4.47 -12.28
C LEU A 405 -28.42 4.29 -13.68
N LEU A 406 -29.71 3.92 -13.74
CA LEU A 406 -30.45 3.82 -15.00
C LEU A 406 -30.62 5.18 -15.67
N GLN A 407 -30.84 6.25 -14.90
CA GLN A 407 -30.91 7.59 -15.45
C GLN A 407 -29.60 7.96 -16.16
N ILE A 408 -28.44 7.74 -15.53
CA ILE A 408 -27.13 8.02 -16.15
C ILE A 408 -26.88 7.14 -17.37
N LEU A 409 -27.21 5.85 -17.30
CA LEU A 409 -27.09 4.93 -18.43
C LEU A 409 -27.87 5.41 -19.67
N ASN A 410 -29.09 5.91 -19.45
CA ASN A 410 -29.96 6.37 -20.53
C ASN A 410 -29.61 7.76 -21.09
N GLU A 411 -28.71 8.50 -20.43
CA GLU A 411 -28.29 9.83 -20.88
C GLU A 411 -27.16 9.79 -21.91
N SER A 412 -26.49 8.65 -22.10
CA SER A 412 -25.32 8.53 -22.96
C SER A 412 -25.28 7.19 -23.71
N THR A 413 -24.76 7.23 -24.93
CA THR A 413 -24.38 6.05 -25.74
C THR A 413 -22.88 5.76 -25.66
N ASP A 414 -22.12 6.59 -24.93
CA ASP A 414 -20.68 6.46 -24.79
C ASP A 414 -20.31 5.29 -23.86
N GLN A 415 -19.38 4.43 -24.31
CA GLN A 415 -18.99 3.23 -23.57
C GLN A 415 -18.33 3.59 -22.25
N GLU A 416 -17.46 4.60 -22.24
CA GLU A 416 -16.66 4.99 -21.09
C GLU A 416 -17.50 5.72 -20.05
N ALA A 417 -18.42 6.58 -20.49
CA ALA A 417 -19.38 7.27 -19.63
C ALA A 417 -20.28 6.32 -18.83
N THR A 418 -20.63 5.17 -19.39
CA THR A 418 -21.68 4.28 -18.87
C THR A 418 -21.15 3.02 -18.19
N VAL A 419 -19.89 2.64 -18.41
CA VAL A 419 -19.33 1.35 -17.98
C VAL A 419 -19.48 1.08 -16.47
N ALA A 420 -19.22 2.08 -15.62
CA ALA A 420 -19.38 1.93 -14.17
C ALA A 420 -20.85 1.70 -13.77
N CYS A 421 -21.80 2.40 -14.40
CA CYS A 421 -23.23 2.22 -14.15
C CYS A 421 -23.71 0.84 -14.60
N ARG A 422 -23.27 0.37 -15.78
CA ARG A 422 -23.59 -0.98 -16.28
C ARG A 422 -23.07 -2.06 -15.35
N ALA A 423 -21.82 -1.94 -14.91
CA ALA A 423 -21.21 -2.87 -13.98
C ALA A 423 -21.99 -2.92 -12.66
N ALA A 424 -22.32 -1.76 -12.07
CA ALA A 424 -23.11 -1.67 -10.83
C ALA A 424 -24.53 -2.26 -10.98
N LEU A 425 -25.23 -1.95 -12.08
CA LEU A 425 -26.57 -2.49 -12.37
C LEU A 425 -26.58 -4.00 -12.58
N LYS A 426 -25.49 -4.59 -13.10
CA LYS A 426 -25.33 -6.05 -13.22
C LYS A 426 -25.09 -6.73 -11.86
N VAL A 427 -24.48 -6.02 -10.91
CA VAL A 427 -24.25 -6.51 -9.53
C VAL A 427 -25.53 -6.40 -8.69
N ILE A 428 -26.30 -5.32 -8.85
CA ILE A 428 -27.64 -5.18 -8.26
C ILE A 428 -28.53 -6.26 -8.86
N ASP A 429 -28.79 -7.34 -8.11
CA ASP A 429 -29.44 -8.57 -8.61
C ASP A 429 -30.96 -8.41 -8.81
N GLN A 430 -31.36 -7.45 -9.64
CA GLN A 430 -32.73 -7.25 -10.09
C GLN A 430 -32.85 -7.56 -11.59
N LEU A 431 -33.81 -8.42 -11.92
CA LEU A 431 -34.04 -8.89 -13.29
C LEU A 431 -34.27 -7.74 -14.29
N SER A 432 -34.95 -6.66 -13.88
CA SER A 432 -35.19 -5.50 -14.73
C SER A 432 -33.90 -4.74 -15.09
N SER A 433 -33.02 -4.48 -14.11
CA SER A 433 -31.73 -3.81 -14.35
C SER A 433 -30.86 -4.56 -15.35
N LYS A 434 -30.80 -5.88 -15.23
CA LYS A 434 -30.00 -6.72 -16.14
C LYS A 434 -30.53 -6.63 -17.58
N ALA A 435 -31.85 -6.71 -17.74
CA ALA A 435 -32.47 -6.56 -19.05
C ALA A 435 -32.21 -5.18 -19.68
N ASP A 436 -32.25 -4.11 -18.88
CA ASP A 436 -31.96 -2.75 -19.36
C ASP A 436 -30.51 -2.60 -19.81
N VAL A 437 -29.55 -3.13 -19.05
CA VAL A 437 -28.13 -3.14 -19.44
C VAL A 437 -27.90 -3.98 -20.69
N ASP A 438 -28.46 -5.20 -20.76
CA ASP A 438 -28.30 -6.08 -21.91
C ASP A 438 -28.91 -5.47 -23.19
N ASN A 439 -30.02 -4.73 -23.07
CA ASN A 439 -30.60 -3.99 -24.17
C ASN A 439 -29.71 -2.83 -24.61
N TRP A 440 -29.21 -2.03 -23.67
CA TRP A 440 -28.30 -0.93 -23.96
C TRP A 440 -27.03 -1.42 -24.67
N GLU A 441 -26.41 -2.51 -24.19
CA GLU A 441 -25.19 -3.09 -24.78
C GLU A 441 -25.42 -3.68 -26.17
N ARG A 442 -26.63 -4.17 -26.44
CA ARG A 442 -27.02 -4.64 -27.78
C ARG A 442 -27.21 -3.48 -28.77
N GLU A 443 -27.77 -2.37 -28.30
CA GLU A 443 -27.98 -1.15 -29.10
C GLU A 443 -26.68 -0.37 -29.31
N ASN A 444 -25.75 -0.48 -28.36
CA ASN A 444 -24.47 0.21 -28.34
C ASN A 444 -23.33 -0.81 -28.17
N PRO A 445 -23.00 -1.61 -29.19
CA PRO A 445 -21.92 -2.59 -29.09
C PRO A 445 -20.56 -1.90 -28.93
N LEU A 446 -19.69 -2.45 -28.07
CA LEU A 446 -18.30 -2.00 -27.95
C LEU A 446 -17.58 -2.28 -29.29
N GLN A 447 -17.00 -1.24 -29.88
CA GLN A 447 -16.16 -1.34 -31.07
C GLN A 447 -14.72 -1.10 -30.64
N LEU A 448 -13.87 -2.12 -30.80
CA LEU A 448 -12.45 -1.96 -30.54
C LEU A 448 -11.78 -1.24 -31.70
N GLU A 449 -10.82 -0.36 -31.40
CA GLU A 449 -10.02 0.36 -32.39
C GLU A 449 -9.12 -0.57 -33.19
N SER A 450 -8.68 -1.68 -32.58
CA SER A 450 -7.83 -2.70 -33.20
C SER A 450 -8.15 -4.09 -32.67
N GLU A 451 -8.03 -5.11 -33.52
CA GLU A 451 -8.11 -6.52 -33.12
C GLU A 451 -6.78 -7.05 -32.56
N GLU A 452 -5.67 -6.34 -32.77
CA GLU A 452 -4.32 -6.79 -32.40
C GLU A 452 -3.79 -6.12 -31.11
N TYR A 453 -4.29 -4.92 -30.78
CA TYR A 453 -3.88 -4.14 -29.62
C TYR A 453 -5.09 -3.46 -28.98
N ILE A 454 -5.13 -3.39 -27.66
CA ILE A 454 -6.11 -2.57 -26.94
C ILE A 454 -5.46 -1.26 -26.50
N THR A 455 -6.20 -0.17 -26.59
CA THR A 455 -5.82 1.12 -26.03
C THR A 455 -5.95 1.09 -24.50
N VAL A 456 -5.32 2.06 -23.81
CA VAL A 456 -5.49 2.23 -22.36
C VAL A 456 -6.96 2.48 -22.00
N ALA A 457 -7.69 3.22 -22.85
CA ALA A 457 -9.12 3.46 -22.65
C ALA A 457 -9.92 2.16 -22.74
N GLU A 458 -9.64 1.29 -23.71
CA GLU A 458 -10.29 -0.01 -23.85
C GLU A 458 -9.94 -0.98 -22.72
N SER A 459 -8.69 -0.98 -22.24
CA SER A 459 -8.32 -1.75 -21.05
C SER A 459 -9.15 -1.30 -19.83
N ASN A 460 -9.20 0.01 -19.58
CA ASN A 460 -9.99 0.55 -18.47
C ASN A 460 -11.47 0.16 -18.55
N LEU A 461 -12.05 0.12 -19.76
CA LEU A 461 -13.43 -0.35 -19.98
C LEU A 461 -13.60 -1.82 -19.57
N LEU A 462 -12.68 -2.68 -20.00
CA LEU A 462 -12.73 -4.12 -19.73
C LEU A 462 -12.47 -4.44 -18.25
N ASP A 463 -11.62 -3.65 -17.60
CA ASP A 463 -11.22 -3.84 -16.21
C ASP A 463 -12.21 -3.21 -15.21
N THR A 464 -13.09 -2.30 -15.65
CA THR A 464 -14.05 -1.62 -14.76
C THR A 464 -14.88 -2.57 -13.90
N PRO A 465 -15.42 -3.71 -14.37
CA PRO A 465 -16.14 -4.64 -13.50
C PRO A 465 -15.30 -5.23 -12.36
N MET A 466 -13.99 -5.39 -12.58
CA MET A 466 -13.05 -5.82 -11.55
C MET A 466 -12.80 -4.68 -10.56
N PHE A 467 -12.50 -3.48 -11.04
CA PHE A 467 -12.32 -2.29 -10.20
C PHE A 467 -13.58 -1.95 -9.39
N LEU A 468 -14.77 -2.11 -9.95
CA LEU A 468 -16.03 -1.91 -9.23
C LEU A 468 -16.11 -2.85 -8.02
N LYS A 469 -15.80 -4.14 -8.19
CA LYS A 469 -15.82 -5.09 -7.05
C LYS A 469 -14.77 -4.74 -6.01
N PHE A 470 -13.57 -4.37 -6.45
CA PHE A 470 -12.51 -3.87 -5.57
C PHE A 470 -13.01 -2.68 -4.75
N GLU A 471 -13.59 -1.65 -5.39
CA GLU A 471 -14.15 -0.50 -4.68
C GLU A 471 -15.31 -0.90 -3.77
N MET A 472 -16.18 -1.83 -4.18
CA MET A 472 -17.24 -2.34 -3.31
C MET A 472 -16.68 -3.00 -2.05
N GLU A 473 -15.55 -3.68 -2.12
CA GLU A 473 -14.87 -4.26 -0.96
C GLU A 473 -14.24 -3.18 -0.08
N GLN A 474 -13.53 -2.21 -0.66
CA GLN A 474 -12.91 -1.08 0.06
C GLN A 474 -13.95 -0.25 0.83
N TRP A 475 -15.10 0.04 0.21
CA TRP A 475 -16.13 0.92 0.76
C TRP A 475 -17.21 0.19 1.56
N ARG A 476 -17.14 -1.15 1.62
CA ARG A 476 -18.18 -2.01 2.21
C ARG A 476 -18.58 -1.57 3.61
N ASP A 477 -17.61 -1.51 4.52
CA ASP A 477 -17.87 -1.29 5.95
C ASP A 477 -18.38 0.12 6.23
N ARG A 478 -18.02 1.09 5.38
CA ARG A 478 -18.47 2.48 5.48
C ARG A 478 -19.86 2.69 4.88
N VAL A 479 -20.16 2.06 3.75
CA VAL A 479 -21.38 2.34 2.98
C VAL A 479 -22.56 1.48 3.43
N LEU A 480 -22.34 0.21 3.80
CA LEU A 480 -23.44 -0.68 4.22
C LEU A 480 -24.28 -0.12 5.38
N PRO A 481 -23.71 0.53 6.42
CA PRO A 481 -24.50 1.18 7.48
C PRO A 481 -25.42 2.30 6.98
N LEU A 482 -25.17 2.86 5.79
CA LEU A 482 -25.94 3.95 5.19
C LEU A 482 -27.10 3.44 4.32
N SER A 483 -27.25 2.12 4.17
CA SER A 483 -28.19 1.49 3.23
C SER A 483 -29.66 1.86 3.46
N GLU A 484 -30.04 2.23 4.67
CA GLU A 484 -31.42 2.61 5.03
C GLU A 484 -31.71 4.11 4.80
N ILE A 485 -30.71 4.92 4.43
CA ILE A 485 -30.88 6.36 4.22
C ILE A 485 -31.43 6.63 2.82
N VAL A 486 -32.57 7.33 2.75
CA VAL A 486 -33.16 7.82 1.50
C VAL A 486 -32.98 9.34 1.41
N PRO A 487 -32.25 9.86 0.40
CA PRO A 487 -32.15 11.30 0.19
C PRO A 487 -33.54 11.93 -0.07
N PRO A 488 -33.86 13.12 0.49
CA PRO A 488 -35.20 13.72 0.38
C PRO A 488 -35.76 13.92 -1.04
N GLU A 489 -34.90 14.07 -2.06
CA GLU A 489 -35.29 14.24 -3.46
C GLU A 489 -35.30 12.91 -4.26
N ALA A 490 -35.12 11.80 -3.57
CA ALA A 490 -35.00 10.47 -4.17
C ALA A 490 -36.31 9.70 -4.20
N GLU A 491 -37.35 10.15 -3.48
CA GLU A 491 -38.69 9.53 -3.40
C GLU A 491 -39.47 9.59 -4.72
#